data_AF-L2GUT9-F1
#
_entry.id   AF-L2GUT9-F1
#
_cell.length_a   1.000
_cell.length_b   1.000
_cell.length_c   1.000
_cell.angle_alpha   90.00
_cell.angle_beta   90.00
_cell.angle_gamma   90.00
#
_symmetry.space_group_name_H-M   'P 1'
#
loop_
_entity.id
_entity.type
_entity.pdbx_description
1 polymer ?
#
loop_
_entity_poly.entity_id
_entity_poly.type
_entity_poly.pdbx_seq_one_letter_code
_entity_poly.pdbx_strand_id
1 'polypeptide(L)'
;MKTSEIENIENKCIESMRNNDLEQFQYNFNMVKHQYNTTKTSVSTFVKACELMILLSTDFLAYLYFLETLDYEDINNEHIMFVLGIERLMTEENVALINQQLGKYKEWDGCIRSIIKALESKDSRFKMEQINVAAEPAEHSPLQTIKDCILFSKNFNKI
;
A
#
# COMPACT_ATOMS: atom_id res chain seq x y z
N MET A 1 20.74 14.22 -8.45
CA MET A 1 19.86 14.81 -9.48
C MET A 1 19.35 16.14 -8.94
N LYS A 2 19.15 17.18 -9.76
CA LYS A 2 18.56 18.44 -9.27
C LYS A 2 17.07 18.25 -8.97
N THR A 3 16.51 19.00 -8.02
CA THR A 3 15.09 18.93 -7.67
C THR A 3 14.17 19.12 -8.89
N SER A 4 14.51 20.05 -9.79
CA SER A 4 13.75 20.29 -11.02
C SER A 4 13.81 19.13 -12.03
N GLU A 5 14.90 18.36 -12.05
CA GLU A 5 15.02 17.17 -12.88
C GLU A 5 14.16 16.03 -12.32
N ILE A 6 14.13 15.88 -10.99
CA ILE A 6 13.28 14.91 -10.30
C ILE A 6 11.81 15.21 -10.60
N GLU A 7 11.39 16.47 -10.40
CA GLU A 7 10.01 16.91 -10.65
C GLU A 7 9.59 16.71 -12.11
N ASN A 8 10.50 16.93 -13.07
CA ASN A 8 10.23 16.65 -14.48
C ASN A 8 9.99 15.16 -14.75
N ILE A 9 10.73 14.25 -14.10
CA ILE A 9 10.53 12.80 -14.27
C ILE A 9 9.25 12.36 -13.56
N GLU A 10 8.96 12.89 -12.38
CA GLU A 10 7.72 12.61 -11.65
C GLU A 10 6.48 13.02 -12.46
N ASN A 11 6.52 14.18 -13.12
CA ASN A 11 5.43 14.59 -14.02
C ASN A 11 5.24 13.62 -15.19
N LYS A 12 6.32 13.00 -15.70
CA LYS A 12 6.21 11.93 -16.72
C LYS A 12 5.57 10.67 -16.13
N CYS A 13 5.86 10.32 -14.88
CA CYS A 13 5.14 9.23 -14.20
C CYS A 13 3.63 9.52 -14.19
N ILE A 14 3.22 10.74 -13.81
CA ILE A 14 1.81 11.14 -13.76
C ILE A 14 1.17 11.06 -15.14
N GLU A 15 1.85 11.53 -16.19
CA GLU A 15 1.37 11.44 -17.57
C GLU A 15 1.22 9.97 -18.01
N SER A 16 2.19 9.11 -17.72
CA SER A 16 2.11 7.68 -18.00
C SER A 16 0.91 7.03 -17.33
N MET A 17 0.62 7.37 -16.06
CA MET A 17 -0.58 6.86 -15.37
C MET A 17 -1.88 7.30 -16.03
N ARG A 18 -1.97 8.58 -16.42
CA ARG A 18 -3.16 9.10 -17.13
C ARG A 18 -3.41 8.39 -18.45
N ASN A 19 -2.34 7.95 -19.11
CA ASN A 19 -2.39 7.19 -20.35
C ASN A 19 -2.52 5.67 -20.14
N ASN A 20 -2.61 5.21 -18.89
CA ASN A 20 -2.61 3.80 -18.51
C ASN A 20 -1.38 3.02 -19.04
N ASP A 21 -0.24 3.71 -19.15
CA ASP A 21 1.04 3.15 -19.59
C ASP A 21 1.90 2.78 -18.37
N LEU A 22 1.62 1.61 -17.81
CA LEU A 22 2.25 1.15 -16.56
C LEU A 22 3.75 0.82 -16.76
N GLU A 23 4.15 0.38 -17.96
CA GLU A 23 5.55 0.08 -18.26
C GLU A 23 6.38 1.36 -18.29
N GLN A 24 5.88 2.40 -18.97
CA GLN A 24 6.53 3.70 -19.00
C GLN A 24 6.53 4.37 -17.62
N PHE A 25 5.47 4.19 -16.83
CA PHE A 25 5.47 4.60 -15.43
C PHE A 25 6.62 3.96 -14.66
N GLN A 26 6.73 2.63 -14.71
CA GLN A 26 7.77 1.89 -13.99
C GLN A 26 9.17 2.29 -14.42
N TYR A 27 9.39 2.50 -15.72
CA TYR A 27 10.65 3.02 -16.23
C TYR A 27 11.01 4.36 -15.59
N ASN A 28 10.09 5.33 -15.61
CA ASN A 28 10.31 6.67 -15.06
C ASN A 28 10.47 6.63 -13.53
N PHE A 29 9.64 5.87 -12.83
CA PHE A 29 9.67 5.72 -11.37
C PHE A 29 11.02 5.17 -10.89
N ASN A 30 11.55 4.15 -11.56
CA ASN A 30 12.85 3.56 -11.24
C ASN A 30 14.02 4.55 -11.36
N MET A 31 13.89 5.61 -12.18
CA MET A 31 14.91 6.66 -12.29
C MET A 31 14.96 7.59 -11.07
N VAL A 32 13.83 7.78 -10.36
CA VAL A 32 13.71 8.76 -9.27
C VAL A 32 13.51 8.15 -7.89
N LYS A 33 13.08 6.88 -7.76
CA LYS A 33 12.73 6.27 -6.47
C LYS A 33 13.83 6.35 -5.40
N HIS A 34 15.10 6.24 -5.80
CA HIS A 34 16.25 6.32 -4.89
C HIS A 34 16.50 7.73 -4.34
N GLN A 35 15.91 8.76 -4.95
CA GLN A 35 16.05 10.16 -4.52
C GLN A 35 15.06 10.50 -3.40
N TYR A 36 14.00 9.72 -3.17
CA TYR A 36 12.96 10.08 -2.19
C TYR A 36 13.42 10.06 -0.73
N ASN A 37 14.55 9.42 -0.43
CA ASN A 37 15.17 9.48 0.89
C ASN A 37 15.87 10.83 1.15
N THR A 38 16.16 11.60 0.10
CA THR A 38 16.96 12.83 0.19
C THR A 38 16.25 14.06 -0.37
N THR A 39 15.30 13.89 -1.28
CA THR A 39 14.59 14.98 -1.94
C THR A 39 13.15 14.58 -2.20
N LYS A 40 12.22 15.37 -1.68
CA LYS A 40 10.79 15.32 -2.00
C LYS A 40 10.40 16.58 -2.75
N THR A 41 9.58 16.43 -3.77
CA THR A 41 8.95 17.52 -4.52
C THR A 41 7.48 17.65 -4.10
N SER A 42 6.78 18.60 -4.72
CA SER A 42 5.34 18.78 -4.51
C SER A 42 4.49 17.58 -4.95
N VAL A 43 5.02 16.71 -5.83
CA VAL A 43 4.29 15.61 -6.44
C VAL A 43 4.80 14.22 -6.01
N SER A 44 5.90 14.14 -5.26
CA SER A 44 6.51 12.85 -4.88
C SER A 44 5.52 11.90 -4.21
N THR A 45 4.72 12.39 -3.25
CA THR A 45 3.75 11.54 -2.54
C THR A 45 2.63 11.05 -3.47
N PHE A 46 2.20 11.86 -4.44
CA PHE A 46 1.25 11.41 -5.45
C PHE A 46 1.84 10.32 -6.36
N VAL A 47 3.11 10.47 -6.77
CA VAL A 47 3.80 9.43 -7.56
C VAL A 47 3.96 8.13 -6.76
N LYS A 48 4.27 8.22 -5.45
CA LYS A 48 4.26 7.04 -4.56
C LYS A 48 2.87 6.40 -4.46
N ALA A 49 1.80 7.19 -4.40
CA ALA A 49 0.44 6.66 -4.40
C ALA A 49 0.09 5.93 -5.70
N CYS A 50 0.54 6.45 -6.85
CA CYS A 50 0.42 5.75 -8.13
C CYS A 50 1.15 4.40 -8.10
N GLU A 51 2.38 4.35 -7.59
CA GLU A 51 3.12 3.10 -7.45
C GLU A 51 2.38 2.09 -6.56
N LEU A 52 1.88 2.52 -5.39
CA LEU A 52 1.06 1.66 -4.52
C LEU A 52 -0.16 1.10 -5.26
N MET A 53 -0.87 1.94 -6.02
CA MET A 53 -2.05 1.50 -6.78
C MET A 53 -1.70 0.47 -7.86
N ILE A 54 -0.56 0.65 -8.55
CA ILE A 54 -0.06 -0.32 -9.54
C ILE A 54 0.26 -1.65 -8.86
N LEU A 55 1.04 -1.61 -7.78
CA LEU A 55 1.45 -2.81 -7.05
C LEU A 55 0.24 -3.52 -6.47
N LEU A 56 -0.71 -2.79 -5.86
CA LEU A 56 -1.96 -3.34 -5.35
C LEU A 56 -2.76 -4.07 -6.45
N SER A 57 -2.64 -3.64 -7.71
CA SER A 57 -3.32 -4.26 -8.85
C SER A 57 -2.54 -5.38 -9.55
N THR A 58 -1.25 -5.59 -9.23
CA THR A 58 -0.38 -6.51 -9.99
C THR A 58 0.40 -7.49 -9.12
N ASP A 59 0.92 -7.06 -7.98
CA ASP A 59 1.78 -7.83 -7.08
C ASP A 59 1.59 -7.36 -5.62
N PHE A 60 0.78 -8.10 -4.88
CA PHE A 60 0.43 -7.77 -3.49
C PHE A 60 1.64 -7.83 -2.54
N LEU A 61 2.61 -8.70 -2.79
CA LEU A 61 3.78 -8.80 -1.92
C LEU A 61 4.69 -7.56 -2.11
N ALA A 62 4.90 -7.15 -3.36
CA ALA A 62 5.63 -5.91 -3.65
C ALA A 62 4.90 -4.67 -3.10
N TYR A 63 3.56 -4.66 -3.12
CA TYR A 63 2.75 -3.63 -2.46
C TYR A 63 3.08 -3.51 -0.97
N LEU A 64 3.09 -4.63 -0.22
CA LEU A 64 3.42 -4.63 1.20
C LEU A 64 4.83 -4.10 1.47
N TYR A 65 5.82 -4.56 0.71
CA TYR A 65 7.19 -4.06 0.85
C TYR A 65 7.30 -2.58 0.56
N PHE A 66 6.60 -2.07 -0.46
CA PHE A 66 6.63 -0.66 -0.78
C PHE A 66 5.94 0.19 0.28
N LEU A 67 4.85 -0.31 0.86
CA LEU A 67 4.12 0.34 1.97
C LEU A 67 5.03 0.58 3.19
N GLU A 68 5.92 -0.37 3.51
CA GLU A 68 6.91 -0.21 4.59
C GLU A 68 7.96 0.87 4.32
N THR A 69 8.14 1.30 3.07
CA THR A 69 9.09 2.37 2.71
C THR A 69 8.52 3.78 2.84
N LEU A 70 7.21 3.91 3.06
CA LEU A 70 6.56 5.21 3.21
C LEU A 70 6.89 5.81 4.58
N ASP A 71 7.09 7.12 4.60
CA ASP A 71 7.25 7.84 5.85
C ASP A 71 5.92 8.34 6.44
N TYR A 72 5.97 8.87 7.65
CA TYR A 72 4.78 9.32 8.37
C TYR A 72 3.99 10.42 7.65
N GLU A 73 4.68 11.28 6.87
CA GLU A 73 4.03 12.33 6.09
C GLU A 73 3.26 11.73 4.91
N ASP A 74 3.83 10.71 4.27
CA ASP A 74 3.16 10.00 3.17
C ASP A 74 1.89 9.30 3.65
N ILE A 75 1.91 8.62 4.81
CA ILE A 75 0.76 7.84 5.31
C ILE A 75 -0.49 8.71 5.52
N ASN A 76 -0.33 9.97 5.90
CA ASN A 76 -1.46 10.89 6.13
C ASN A 76 -1.96 11.56 4.84
N ASN A 77 -1.34 11.30 3.69
CA ASN A 77 -1.74 11.90 2.42
C ASN A 77 -3.06 11.30 1.89
N GLU A 78 -3.94 12.14 1.35
CA GLU A 78 -5.26 11.72 0.87
C GLU A 78 -5.21 10.67 -0.24
N HIS A 79 -4.19 10.72 -1.10
CA HIS A 79 -4.01 9.77 -2.20
C HIS A 79 -3.56 8.41 -1.70
N ILE A 80 -2.62 8.38 -0.74
CA ILE A 80 -2.17 7.16 -0.09
C ILE A 80 -3.34 6.52 0.68
N MET A 81 -4.06 7.32 1.46
CA MET A 81 -5.25 6.88 2.20
C MET A 81 -6.35 6.35 1.29
N PHE A 82 -6.50 6.90 0.08
CA PHE A 82 -7.41 6.33 -0.92
C PHE A 82 -6.98 4.92 -1.33
N VAL A 83 -5.70 4.70 -1.64
CA VAL A 83 -5.19 3.37 -2.02
C VAL A 83 -5.38 2.36 -0.89
N LEU A 84 -5.07 2.74 0.36
CA LEU A 84 -5.34 1.91 1.55
C LEU A 84 -6.84 1.60 1.71
N GLY A 85 -7.71 2.55 1.35
CA GLY A 85 -9.15 2.34 1.30
C GLY A 85 -9.55 1.27 0.27
N ILE A 86 -8.93 1.27 -0.92
CA ILE A 86 -9.15 0.22 -1.93
C ILE A 86 -8.66 -1.13 -1.41
N GLU A 87 -7.46 -1.20 -0.83
CA GLU A 87 -6.91 -2.42 -0.24
C GLU A 87 -7.89 -3.03 0.78
N ARG A 88 -8.41 -2.21 1.70
CA ARG A 88 -9.40 -2.66 2.69
C ARG A 88 -10.65 -3.23 2.02
N LEU A 89 -11.19 -2.56 1.01
CA LEU A 89 -12.36 -3.04 0.28
C LEU A 89 -12.08 -4.35 -0.46
N MET A 90 -10.84 -4.57 -0.92
CA MET A 90 -10.43 -5.86 -1.50
C MET A 90 -10.43 -6.96 -0.45
N THR A 91 -9.92 -6.71 0.77
CA THR A 91 -9.97 -7.66 1.88
C THR A 91 -11.40 -8.02 2.28
N GLU A 92 -12.31 -7.05 2.23
CA GLU A 92 -13.74 -7.24 2.50
C GLU A 92 -14.49 -7.88 1.31
N GLU A 93 -13.80 -8.19 0.20
CA GLU A 93 -14.35 -8.69 -1.06
C GLU A 93 -15.54 -7.84 -1.59
N ASN A 94 -15.56 -6.54 -1.26
CA ASN A 94 -16.69 -5.66 -1.53
C ASN A 94 -16.59 -5.01 -2.92
N VAL A 95 -16.71 -5.82 -3.97
CA VAL A 95 -16.62 -5.41 -5.37
C VAL A 95 -17.59 -4.26 -5.72
N ALA A 96 -18.78 -4.23 -5.11
CA ALA A 96 -19.76 -3.17 -5.32
C ALA A 96 -19.23 -1.80 -4.87
N LEU A 97 -18.59 -1.72 -3.69
CA LEU A 97 -18.00 -0.48 -3.19
C LEU A 97 -16.73 -0.09 -3.95
N ILE A 98 -15.93 -1.07 -4.42
CA ILE A 98 -14.76 -0.80 -5.27
C ILE A 98 -15.20 -0.17 -6.59
N ASN A 99 -16.27 -0.69 -7.21
CA ASN A 99 -16.85 -0.11 -8.44
C ASN A 99 -17.27 1.36 -8.26
N GLN A 100 -17.78 1.74 -7.08
CA GLN A 100 -18.15 3.13 -6.77
C GLN A 100 -16.94 4.08 -6.66
N GLN A 101 -15.71 3.55 -6.61
CA GLN A 101 -14.50 4.37 -6.58
C GLN A 101 -14.00 4.78 -7.97
N LEU A 102 -14.51 4.14 -9.04
CA LEU A 102 -14.19 4.51 -10.42
C LEU A 102 -14.54 5.98 -10.70
N GLY A 103 -13.65 6.67 -11.40
CA GLY A 103 -13.79 8.07 -11.78
C GLY A 103 -13.47 9.09 -10.68
N LYS A 104 -13.21 8.66 -9.43
CA LYS A 104 -12.72 9.57 -8.37
C LYS A 104 -11.31 10.07 -8.67
N TYR A 105 -10.44 9.18 -9.14
CA TYR A 105 -9.10 9.46 -9.65
C TYR A 105 -8.93 8.75 -10.99
N LYS A 106 -9.05 9.50 -12.09
CA LYS A 106 -9.11 8.92 -13.45
C LYS A 106 -7.86 8.14 -13.81
N GLU A 107 -6.70 8.62 -13.36
CA GLU A 107 -5.40 7.97 -13.51
C GLU A 107 -5.34 6.55 -12.91
N TRP A 108 -6.26 6.19 -12.01
CA TRP A 108 -6.26 4.88 -11.34
C TRP A 108 -7.37 3.94 -11.84
N ASP A 109 -8.23 4.39 -12.75
CA ASP A 109 -9.35 3.59 -13.25
C ASP A 109 -8.88 2.28 -13.90
N GLY A 110 -7.72 2.29 -14.57
CA GLY A 110 -7.13 1.08 -15.15
C GLY A 110 -6.75 0.02 -14.11
N CYS A 111 -6.11 0.46 -13.02
CA CYS A 111 -5.77 -0.39 -11.88
C CYS A 111 -7.02 -0.91 -11.16
N ILE A 112 -7.99 -0.03 -10.87
CA ILE A 112 -9.24 -0.40 -10.18
C ILE A 112 -10.02 -1.44 -11.01
N ARG A 113 -10.12 -1.28 -12.33
CA ARG A 113 -10.74 -2.28 -13.21
C ARG A 113 -10.01 -3.62 -13.18
N SER A 114 -8.68 -3.60 -13.09
CA SER A 114 -7.86 -4.82 -13.01
C SER A 114 -8.10 -5.56 -11.70
N ILE A 115 -8.19 -4.82 -10.58
CA ILE A 115 -8.56 -5.35 -9.26
C ILE A 115 -9.94 -5.99 -9.29
N ILE A 116 -10.96 -5.28 -9.80
CA ILE A 116 -12.34 -5.79 -9.90
C ILE A 116 -12.37 -7.11 -10.67
N LYS A 117 -11.74 -7.14 -11.85
CA LYS A 117 -11.67 -8.35 -12.70
C LYS A 117 -11.01 -9.51 -11.97
N ALA A 118 -9.94 -9.24 -11.23
CA ALA A 118 -9.23 -10.28 -10.49
C ALA A 118 -10.09 -10.90 -9.38
N LEU A 119 -10.78 -10.06 -8.60
CA LEU A 119 -11.72 -10.50 -7.55
C LEU A 119 -12.87 -11.33 -8.13
N GLU A 120 -13.48 -10.88 -9.22
CA GLU A 120 -14.55 -11.62 -9.90
C GLU A 120 -14.09 -12.98 -10.44
N SER A 121 -12.84 -13.05 -10.93
CA SER A 121 -12.24 -14.28 -11.43
C SER A 121 -11.70 -15.22 -10.34
N LYS A 122 -11.75 -14.82 -9.06
CA LYS A 122 -11.15 -15.53 -7.91
C LYS A 122 -9.66 -15.84 -8.12
N ASP A 123 -8.94 -14.89 -8.70
CA ASP A 123 -7.52 -15.01 -8.96
C ASP A 123 -6.75 -15.17 -7.63
N SER A 124 -5.93 -16.23 -7.54
CA SER A 124 -5.17 -16.54 -6.33
C SER A 124 -4.06 -15.52 -6.03
N ARG A 125 -3.68 -14.66 -6.99
CA ARG A 125 -2.66 -13.62 -6.78
C ARG A 125 -3.06 -12.58 -5.73
N PHE A 126 -4.35 -12.45 -5.46
CA PHE A 126 -4.92 -11.55 -4.45
C PHE A 126 -5.45 -12.29 -3.25
N LYS A 127 -5.18 -13.60 -3.12
CA LYS A 127 -5.34 -14.27 -1.83
C LYS A 127 -4.32 -13.64 -0.91
N MET A 128 -4.77 -12.61 -0.18
CA MET A 128 -4.13 -12.24 1.07
C MET A 128 -4.10 -13.55 1.84
N GLU A 129 -2.90 -14.11 2.03
CA GLU A 129 -2.72 -15.04 3.12
C GLU A 129 -3.20 -14.23 4.31
N GLN A 130 -4.40 -14.54 4.80
CA GLN A 130 -4.70 -14.24 6.18
C GLN A 130 -3.48 -14.80 6.88
N ILE A 131 -2.67 -13.92 7.46
CA ILE A 131 -1.79 -14.35 8.52
C ILE A 131 -2.79 -14.93 9.49
N ASN A 132 -2.99 -16.25 9.40
CA ASN A 132 -3.55 -17.04 10.46
C ASN A 132 -2.50 -16.83 11.54
N VAL A 133 -2.63 -15.73 12.28
CA VAL A 133 -2.08 -15.59 13.60
C VAL A 133 -2.78 -16.73 14.28
N ALA A 134 -2.11 -17.88 14.31
CA ALA A 134 -2.63 -19.08 14.90
C ALA A 134 -3.23 -18.63 16.23
N ALA A 135 -4.52 -18.89 16.42
CA ALA A 135 -5.25 -18.49 17.62
C ALA A 135 -4.65 -19.13 18.89
N GLU A 136 -3.64 -19.99 18.72
CA GLU A 136 -2.79 -20.50 19.76
C GLU A 136 -1.45 -19.75 19.72
N PRO A 137 -1.19 -18.83 20.68
CA PRO A 137 0.14 -18.29 20.83
C PRO A 137 1.10 -19.46 21.04
N ALA A 138 2.13 -19.57 20.20
CA ALA A 138 3.26 -20.45 20.47
C ALA A 138 3.70 -20.23 21.92
N GLU A 139 3.96 -21.30 22.67
CA GLU A 139 4.16 -21.32 24.13
C GLU A 139 5.24 -20.34 24.66
N HIS A 140 5.96 -19.64 23.77
CA HIS A 140 6.95 -18.61 24.10
C HIS A 140 6.82 -17.33 23.26
N SER A 141 5.60 -16.87 22.94
CA SER A 141 5.41 -15.57 22.29
C SER A 141 5.66 -14.38 23.25
N PRO A 142 6.12 -13.21 22.76
CA PRO A 142 6.27 -12.00 23.59
C PRO A 142 4.98 -11.60 24.32
N LEU A 143 3.82 -11.89 23.73
CA LEU A 143 2.50 -11.67 24.34
C LEU A 143 2.25 -12.58 25.56
N GLN A 144 2.76 -13.81 25.53
CA GLN A 144 2.71 -14.71 26.69
C GLN A 144 3.62 -14.21 27.81
N THR A 145 4.83 -13.76 27.48
CA THR A 145 5.75 -13.13 28.44
C THR A 145 5.13 -11.88 29.08
N ILE A 146 4.46 -11.03 28.30
CA ILE A 146 3.74 -9.86 28.83
C ILE A 146 2.62 -10.29 29.79
N LYS A 147 1.84 -11.31 29.44
CA LYS A 147 0.80 -11.87 30.32
C LYS A 147 1.38 -12.40 31.64
N ASP A 148 2.48 -13.12 31.58
CA ASP A 148 3.13 -13.70 32.76
C ASP A 148 3.69 -12.61 33.68
N CYS A 149 4.28 -11.54 33.13
CA CYS A 149 4.70 -10.37 33.91
C CYS A 149 3.53 -9.64 34.58
N ILE A 150 2.36 -9.53 33.91
CA ILE A 150 1.15 -8.93 34.49
C ILE A 150 0.55 -9.81 35.59
N LEU A 151 0.58 -11.14 35.43
CA LEU A 151 0.14 -12.09 36.47
C LEU A 151 1.06 -12.07 37.69
N PHE A 152 2.37 -12.04 37.47
CA PHE A 152 3.37 -11.90 38.53
C PHE A 152 3.17 -10.60 39.33
N SER A 153 3.01 -9.46 38.67
CA SER A 153 2.79 -8.17 39.33
C SER A 153 1.46 -8.08 40.09
N LYS A 154 0.40 -8.73 39.63
CA LYS A 154 -0.88 -8.81 40.38
C LYS A 154 -0.77 -9.57 41.70
N ASN A 155 0.16 -10.52 41.80
CA ASN A 155 0.39 -11.28 43.04
C ASN A 155 1.31 -10.57 44.04
N PHE A 156 1.93 -9.43 43.67
CA PHE A 156 2.70 -8.60 44.60
C PHE A 156 1.83 -7.74 45.52
N ASN A 157 0.58 -7.45 45.13
CA ASN A 157 -0.35 -6.61 45.91
C ASN A 157 -1.29 -7.41 46.83
N LYS A 158 -0.96 -8.67 47.13
CA LYS A 158 -1.59 -9.44 48.22
C LYS A 158 -0.60 -9.63 49.37
N ILE A 159 -0.37 -8.54 50.11
CA ILE A 159 0.01 -8.58 51.53
C ILE A 159 -1.21 -8.07 52.30
#